data_AF-C4YVM2-F1
#
_entry.id   AF-C4YVM2-F1
#
_cell.length_a   1.000
_cell.length_b   1.000
_cell.length_c   1.000
_cell.angle_alpha   90.00
_cell.angle_beta   90.00
_cell.angle_gamma   90.00
#
_symmetry.space_group_name_H-M   'P 1'
#
loop_
_entity.id
_entity.type
_entity.pdbx_description
1 polymer ?
#
loop_
_entity_poly.entity_id
_entity_poly.type
_entity_poly.pdbx_seq_one_letter_code
_entity_poly.pdbx_strand_id
1 'polypeptide(L)'
;MNTIKELFATMLLLLLYSTAIANTNELSSSIVNNKQVMWKEDIEHNLTNNSNLNVSKAYYDKGIECARLAKHQDAIKNYDLAIKYQPNYIEAYLEKGYSLAQLAKYQEAVENYNLAIKYKPDFIPAYYNKGISLIKLGKYQDAIENYNRVITYQSNDAESYNNKGYSLAQLAKYQEAVENYNLAIKYKPNFITAYYNKGISLIALRKYQEAIRNFDLAIKYKFDDAELYYNKGVAFEKLGHYQEAIKNFNLTIKYQPDYAKAYFGKGVAYAELGNYQDAIENYDLFIKYKSDDAEGYNNNKGIALEGLGRSHEAIKNYDLAIKYKPDFVLPYHNKGIAFNKLGKYHEAVENFNFAIKHQPYAAEAYLKKGCSLALLTKYQEAIENFDLAIQYKPDLAESYTEKGKVLQKLGKRQEAIELFNKAKSLSK
;
A
#
# COMPACT_ATOMS: atom_id res chain seq x y z
N MET A 1 14.13 -16.23 -51.05
CA MET A 1 14.11 -16.44 -52.52
C MET A 1 14.91 -17.67 -52.98
N ASN A 2 15.96 -18.11 -52.27
CA ASN A 2 16.77 -19.27 -52.70
C ASN A 2 16.10 -20.64 -52.45
N THR A 3 15.33 -20.79 -51.36
CA THR A 3 14.63 -22.06 -51.04
C THR A 3 13.52 -22.43 -52.02
N ILE A 4 12.80 -21.45 -52.57
CA ILE A 4 11.73 -21.69 -53.57
C ILE A 4 12.35 -22.12 -54.92
N LYS A 5 13.51 -21.57 -55.29
CA LYS A 5 14.23 -21.97 -56.50
C LYS A 5 14.82 -23.38 -56.39
N GLU A 6 15.33 -23.76 -55.22
CA GLU A 6 15.80 -25.14 -54.96
C GLU A 6 14.66 -26.16 -54.98
N LEU A 7 13.47 -25.80 -54.46
CA LEU A 7 12.25 -26.61 -54.56
C LEU A 7 11.78 -26.79 -56.00
N PHE A 8 11.84 -25.75 -56.84
CA PHE A 8 11.50 -25.86 -58.26
C PHE A 8 12.53 -26.69 -59.05
N ALA A 9 13.82 -26.57 -58.74
CA ALA A 9 14.88 -27.33 -59.41
C ALA A 9 14.82 -28.83 -59.07
N THR A 10 14.51 -29.18 -57.83
CA THR A 10 14.29 -30.58 -57.41
C THR A 10 13.00 -31.16 -58.00
N MET A 11 11.94 -30.36 -58.15
CA MET A 11 10.70 -30.76 -58.81
C MET A 11 10.90 -31.08 -60.31
N LEU A 12 11.76 -30.33 -61.01
CA LEU A 12 12.10 -30.58 -62.42
C LEU A 12 12.96 -31.84 -62.60
N LEU A 13 13.93 -32.07 -61.70
CA LEU A 13 14.77 -33.28 -61.69
C LEU A 13 13.97 -34.56 -61.42
N LEU A 14 12.90 -34.48 -60.62
CA LEU A 14 12.01 -35.61 -60.31
C LEU A 14 10.99 -35.88 -61.42
N LEU A 15 10.51 -34.85 -62.13
CA LEU A 15 9.70 -35.02 -63.35
C LEU A 15 10.48 -35.78 -64.42
N LEU A 16 11.77 -35.46 -64.60
CA LEU A 16 12.67 -36.19 -65.53
C LEU A 16 12.96 -37.63 -65.07
N TYR A 17 13.08 -37.87 -63.76
CA TYR A 17 13.20 -39.23 -63.22
C TYR A 17 11.92 -40.06 -63.37
N SER A 18 10.75 -39.43 -63.30
CA SER A 18 9.45 -40.11 -63.48
C SER A 18 9.22 -40.61 -64.91
N THR A 19 9.74 -39.89 -65.91
CA THR A 19 9.69 -40.33 -67.32
C THR A 19 10.64 -41.50 -67.62
N ALA A 20 11.68 -41.71 -66.80
CA ALA A 20 12.63 -42.81 -66.99
C ALA A 20 12.15 -44.15 -66.40
N ILE A 21 11.26 -44.14 -65.40
CA ILE A 21 10.80 -45.34 -64.68
C ILE A 21 9.53 -45.95 -65.32
N ALA A 22 8.84 -45.22 -66.20
CA ALA A 22 7.63 -45.69 -66.89
C ALA A 22 7.84 -46.91 -67.81
N ASN A 23 9.07 -47.41 -67.99
CA ASN A 23 9.40 -48.54 -68.85
C ASN A 23 9.72 -49.87 -68.13
N THR A 24 9.55 -50.00 -66.81
CA THR A 24 9.74 -51.32 -66.14
C THR A 24 8.79 -51.57 -64.96
N ASN A 25 7.95 -52.60 -65.13
CA ASN A 25 7.23 -53.41 -64.14
C ASN A 25 6.19 -52.77 -63.18
N GLU A 26 4.99 -53.37 -63.17
CA GLU A 26 3.76 -53.02 -62.44
C GLU A 26 3.86 -53.05 -60.90
N LEU A 27 4.97 -53.47 -60.30
CA LEU A 27 5.23 -53.36 -58.85
C LEU A 27 5.78 -51.98 -58.43
N SER A 28 6.14 -51.11 -59.39
CA SER A 28 6.63 -49.75 -59.13
C SER A 28 5.52 -48.69 -59.01
N SER A 29 4.33 -48.94 -59.57
CA SER A 29 3.24 -47.95 -59.66
C SER A 29 2.59 -47.64 -58.30
N SER A 30 2.43 -48.63 -57.42
CA SER A 30 1.81 -48.42 -56.10
C SER A 30 2.74 -47.72 -55.11
N ILE A 31 4.04 -48.02 -55.15
CA ILE A 31 5.07 -47.39 -54.31
C ILE A 31 5.32 -45.95 -54.76
N VAL A 32 5.32 -45.69 -56.07
CA VAL A 32 5.46 -44.33 -56.63
C VAL A 32 4.20 -43.49 -56.33
N ASN A 33 2.99 -44.05 -56.45
CA ASN A 33 1.76 -43.35 -56.06
C ASN A 33 1.71 -43.02 -54.56
N ASN A 34 2.05 -43.96 -53.67
CA ASN A 34 2.07 -43.69 -52.23
C ASN A 34 3.11 -42.63 -51.84
N LYS A 35 4.30 -42.64 -52.48
CA LYS A 35 5.30 -41.58 -52.25
C LYS A 35 4.86 -40.23 -52.82
N GLN A 36 4.18 -40.18 -53.96
CA GLN A 36 3.63 -38.93 -54.54
C GLN A 36 2.48 -38.35 -53.70
N VAL A 37 1.61 -39.19 -53.15
CA VAL A 37 0.51 -38.76 -52.27
C VAL A 37 1.08 -38.21 -50.97
N MET A 38 2.01 -38.92 -50.31
CA MET A 38 2.68 -38.40 -49.10
C MET A 38 3.44 -37.09 -49.37
N TRP A 39 4.11 -36.95 -50.51
CA TRP A 39 4.82 -35.70 -50.85
C TRP A 39 3.86 -34.53 -51.13
N LYS A 40 2.71 -34.78 -51.76
CA LYS A 40 1.68 -33.75 -51.95
C LYS A 40 1.08 -33.31 -50.63
N GLU A 41 0.76 -34.26 -49.75
CA GLU A 41 0.26 -33.98 -48.40
C GLU A 41 1.30 -33.18 -47.59
N ASP A 42 2.58 -33.53 -47.66
CA ASP A 42 3.67 -32.78 -47.01
C ASP A 42 3.82 -31.36 -47.56
N ILE A 43 3.69 -31.15 -48.87
CA ILE A 43 3.74 -29.82 -49.50
C ILE A 43 2.51 -29.00 -49.12
N GLU A 44 1.31 -29.57 -49.20
CA GLU A 44 0.05 -28.90 -48.84
C GLU A 44 0.02 -28.54 -47.35
N HIS A 45 0.48 -29.45 -46.49
CA HIS A 45 0.64 -29.20 -45.05
C HIS A 45 1.66 -28.07 -44.79
N ASN A 46 2.81 -28.08 -45.48
CA ASN A 46 3.81 -27.02 -45.34
C ASN A 46 3.33 -25.66 -45.88
N LEU A 47 2.60 -25.63 -47.00
CA LEU A 47 2.00 -24.40 -47.55
C LEU A 47 0.90 -23.85 -46.63
N THR A 48 0.05 -24.72 -46.10
CA THR A 48 -1.02 -24.34 -45.16
C THR A 48 -0.46 -23.83 -43.84
N ASN A 49 0.59 -24.48 -43.30
CA ASN A 49 1.29 -24.00 -42.12
C ASN A 49 1.97 -22.65 -42.35
N ASN A 50 2.63 -22.46 -43.48
CA ASN A 50 3.26 -21.19 -43.81
C ASN A 50 2.22 -20.06 -44.02
N SER A 51 1.06 -20.39 -44.60
CA SER A 51 -0.07 -19.47 -44.70
C SER A 51 -0.61 -19.10 -43.31
N ASN A 52 -0.82 -20.07 -42.42
CA ASN A 52 -1.31 -19.84 -41.07
C ASN A 52 -0.35 -18.98 -40.23
N LEU A 53 0.97 -19.18 -40.39
CA LEU A 53 2.00 -18.35 -39.72
C LEU A 53 1.99 -16.90 -40.21
N ASN A 54 1.76 -16.66 -41.50
CA ASN A 54 1.65 -15.30 -42.02
C ASN A 54 0.36 -14.61 -41.52
N VAL A 55 -0.74 -15.36 -41.47
CA VAL A 55 -2.02 -14.86 -40.96
C VAL A 55 -1.95 -14.56 -39.46
N SER A 56 -1.36 -15.45 -38.65
CA SER A 56 -1.20 -15.23 -37.20
C SER A 56 -0.38 -13.98 -36.93
N LYS A 57 0.73 -13.79 -37.66
CA LYS A 57 1.58 -12.60 -37.54
C LYS A 57 0.84 -11.32 -37.91
N ALA A 58 0.07 -11.30 -38.99
CA ALA A 58 -0.70 -10.12 -39.39
C ALA A 58 -1.73 -9.70 -38.33
N TYR A 59 -2.41 -10.67 -37.71
CA TYR A 59 -3.32 -10.38 -36.60
C TYR A 59 -2.56 -9.92 -35.35
N TYR A 60 -1.42 -10.50 -35.04
CA TYR A 60 -0.57 -10.04 -33.93
C TYR A 60 -0.13 -8.59 -34.11
N ASP A 61 0.41 -8.24 -35.28
CA ASP A 61 0.86 -6.88 -35.60
C ASP A 61 -0.30 -5.88 -35.52
N LYS A 62 -1.48 -6.26 -36.02
CA LYS A 62 -2.70 -5.44 -35.87
C LYS A 62 -3.12 -5.28 -34.40
N GLY A 63 -2.95 -6.32 -33.59
CA GLY A 63 -3.17 -6.27 -32.15
C GLY A 63 -2.24 -5.27 -31.45
N ILE A 64 -0.95 -5.29 -31.79
CA ILE A 64 0.05 -4.32 -31.29
C ILE A 64 -0.36 -2.89 -31.62
N GLU A 65 -0.78 -2.62 -32.85
CA GLU A 65 -1.23 -1.28 -33.26
C GLU A 65 -2.50 -0.84 -32.52
N CYS A 66 -3.48 -1.74 -32.32
CA CYS A 66 -4.64 -1.46 -31.48
C CYS A 66 -4.23 -1.13 -30.04
N ALA A 67 -3.28 -1.85 -29.46
CA ALA A 67 -2.79 -1.61 -28.10
C ALA A 67 -2.06 -0.27 -27.97
N ARG A 68 -1.25 0.12 -28.97
CA ARG A 68 -0.60 1.45 -29.04
C ARG A 68 -1.60 2.59 -29.08
N LEU A 69 -2.76 2.37 -29.72
CA LEU A 69 -3.88 3.31 -29.75
C LEU A 69 -4.77 3.25 -28.49
N ALA A 70 -4.34 2.54 -27.43
CA ALA A 70 -5.09 2.27 -26.20
C ALA A 70 -6.44 1.54 -26.42
N LYS A 71 -6.66 0.94 -27.60
CA LYS A 71 -7.84 0.13 -27.92
C LYS A 71 -7.64 -1.31 -27.47
N HIS A 72 -7.46 -1.51 -26.16
CA HIS A 72 -7.09 -2.80 -25.59
C HIS A 72 -8.10 -3.92 -25.86
N GLN A 73 -9.39 -3.60 -25.91
CA GLN A 73 -10.43 -4.61 -26.23
C GLN A 73 -10.29 -5.14 -27.67
N ASP A 74 -9.93 -4.28 -28.63
CA ASP A 74 -9.71 -4.69 -30.02
C ASP A 74 -8.35 -5.37 -30.19
N ALA A 75 -7.33 -4.95 -29.43
CA ALA A 75 -6.05 -5.64 -29.37
C ALA A 75 -6.23 -7.11 -28.94
N ILE A 76 -6.98 -7.35 -27.86
CA ILE A 76 -7.30 -8.70 -27.36
C ILE A 76 -7.96 -9.55 -28.44
N LYS A 77 -8.97 -9.04 -29.16
CA LYS A 77 -9.62 -9.78 -30.25
C LYS A 77 -8.63 -10.19 -31.35
N ASN A 78 -7.71 -9.30 -31.71
CA ASN A 78 -6.70 -9.61 -32.73
C ASN A 78 -5.66 -10.61 -32.21
N TYR A 79 -5.25 -10.54 -30.94
CA TYR A 79 -4.39 -11.57 -30.35
C TYR A 79 -5.09 -12.92 -30.26
N ASP A 80 -6.38 -12.96 -29.94
CA ASP A 80 -7.18 -14.21 -29.97
C ASP A 80 -7.18 -14.84 -31.36
N LEU A 81 -7.32 -14.02 -32.42
CA LEU A 81 -7.20 -14.49 -33.80
C LEU A 81 -5.78 -14.98 -34.09
N ALA A 82 -4.74 -14.26 -33.69
CA ALA A 82 -3.35 -14.69 -33.87
C ALA A 82 -3.09 -16.05 -33.21
N ILE A 83 -3.56 -16.25 -31.98
CA ILE A 83 -3.47 -17.50 -31.22
C ILE A 83 -4.28 -18.61 -31.88
N LYS A 84 -5.46 -18.30 -32.45
CA LYS A 84 -6.27 -19.28 -33.18
C LYS A 84 -5.52 -19.89 -34.38
N TYR A 85 -4.79 -19.07 -35.14
CA TYR A 85 -3.99 -19.53 -36.27
C TYR A 85 -2.63 -20.12 -35.86
N GLN A 86 -2.12 -19.73 -34.68
CA GLN A 86 -0.88 -20.25 -34.12
C GLN A 86 -1.01 -20.44 -32.58
N PRO A 87 -1.45 -21.62 -32.12
CA PRO A 87 -1.72 -21.85 -30.69
C PRO A 87 -0.51 -21.77 -29.75
N ASN A 88 0.72 -21.82 -30.27
CA ASN A 88 1.96 -21.68 -29.50
C ASN A 88 2.61 -20.30 -29.66
N TYR A 89 1.84 -19.27 -30.04
CA TYR A 89 2.36 -17.91 -30.22
C TYR A 89 2.56 -17.20 -28.87
N ILE A 90 3.74 -17.41 -28.28
CA ILE A 90 4.13 -16.94 -26.93
C ILE A 90 3.95 -15.43 -26.77
N GLU A 91 4.41 -14.63 -27.75
CA GLU A 91 4.31 -13.17 -27.73
C GLU A 91 2.85 -12.70 -27.76
N ALA A 92 1.97 -13.38 -28.50
CA ALA A 92 0.55 -13.04 -28.53
C ALA A 92 -0.13 -13.25 -27.16
N TYR A 93 0.24 -14.31 -26.43
CA TYR A 93 -0.24 -14.51 -25.05
C TYR A 93 0.27 -13.43 -24.09
N LEU A 94 1.54 -13.04 -24.20
CA LEU A 94 2.12 -11.95 -23.40
C LEU A 94 1.37 -10.63 -23.64
N GLU A 95 1.23 -10.23 -24.90
CA GLU A 95 0.63 -8.95 -25.27
C GLU A 95 -0.89 -8.90 -24.99
N LYS A 96 -1.56 -10.05 -25.12
CA LYS A 96 -2.94 -10.21 -24.65
C LYS A 96 -3.03 -10.04 -23.13
N GLY A 97 -2.14 -10.68 -22.37
CA GLY A 97 -2.05 -10.52 -20.92
C GLY A 97 -1.82 -9.06 -20.53
N TYR A 98 -0.92 -8.37 -21.23
CA TYR A 98 -0.66 -6.95 -21.01
C TYR A 98 -1.92 -6.09 -21.24
N SER A 99 -2.62 -6.30 -22.36
CA SER A 99 -3.85 -5.57 -22.67
C SER A 99 -4.98 -5.85 -21.67
N LEU A 100 -5.09 -7.09 -21.17
CA LEU A 100 -6.02 -7.44 -20.10
C LEU A 100 -5.69 -6.71 -18.78
N ALA A 101 -4.42 -6.60 -18.43
CA ALA A 101 -3.98 -5.87 -17.25
C ALA A 101 -4.30 -4.37 -17.34
N GLN A 102 -4.18 -3.76 -18.53
CA GLN A 102 -4.59 -2.37 -18.76
C GLN A 102 -6.10 -2.15 -18.59
N LEU A 103 -6.91 -3.20 -18.83
CA LEU A 103 -8.35 -3.20 -18.55
C LEU A 103 -8.69 -3.64 -17.11
N ALA A 104 -7.70 -3.67 -16.21
CA ALA A 104 -7.82 -4.15 -14.82
C ALA A 104 -8.30 -5.61 -14.67
N LYS A 105 -8.24 -6.42 -15.73
CA LYS A 105 -8.57 -7.85 -15.72
C LYS A 105 -7.35 -8.67 -15.31
N TYR A 106 -6.85 -8.44 -14.11
CA TYR A 106 -5.56 -8.97 -13.65
C TYR A 106 -5.52 -10.50 -13.56
N GLN A 107 -6.63 -11.15 -13.20
CA GLN A 107 -6.69 -12.61 -13.10
C GLN A 107 -6.59 -13.26 -14.49
N GLU A 108 -7.33 -12.76 -15.48
CA GLU A 108 -7.23 -13.20 -16.88
C GLU A 108 -5.83 -12.91 -17.47
N ALA A 109 -5.21 -11.79 -17.09
CA ALA A 109 -3.83 -11.48 -17.48
C ALA A 109 -2.85 -12.54 -16.98
N VAL A 110 -2.94 -12.91 -15.69
CA VAL A 110 -2.12 -13.97 -15.07
C VAL A 110 -2.27 -15.30 -15.81
N GLU A 111 -3.49 -15.66 -16.20
CA GLU A 111 -3.76 -16.89 -16.98
C GLU A 111 -3.06 -16.87 -18.35
N ASN A 112 -3.08 -15.73 -19.05
CA ASN A 112 -2.37 -15.60 -20.33
C ASN A 112 -0.85 -15.62 -20.16
N TYR A 113 -0.30 -15.02 -19.10
CA TYR A 113 1.13 -15.16 -18.80
C TYR A 113 1.52 -16.59 -18.44
N ASN A 114 0.65 -17.34 -17.75
CA ASN A 114 0.87 -18.77 -17.51
C ASN A 114 0.90 -19.57 -18.80
N LEU A 115 0.07 -19.23 -19.80
CA LEU A 115 0.11 -19.85 -21.12
C LEU A 115 1.43 -19.53 -21.84
N ALA A 116 1.88 -18.27 -21.83
CA ALA A 116 3.18 -17.91 -22.39
C ALA A 116 4.34 -18.71 -21.74
N ILE A 117 4.34 -18.83 -20.41
CA ILE A 117 5.33 -19.61 -19.64
C ILE A 117 5.23 -21.11 -19.96
N LYS A 118 4.02 -21.65 -20.14
CA LYS A 118 3.80 -23.06 -20.50
C LYS A 118 4.46 -23.40 -21.83
N TYR A 119 4.34 -22.53 -22.84
CA TYR A 119 4.96 -22.74 -24.15
C TYR A 119 6.45 -22.41 -24.18
N LYS A 120 6.91 -21.49 -23.32
CA LYS A 120 8.32 -21.15 -23.16
C LYS A 120 8.67 -20.87 -21.69
N PRO A 121 9.17 -21.88 -20.95
CA PRO A 121 9.44 -21.76 -19.51
C PRO A 121 10.51 -20.74 -19.11
N ASP A 122 11.40 -20.34 -20.02
CA ASP A 122 12.44 -19.33 -19.80
C ASP A 122 12.04 -17.93 -20.31
N PHE A 123 10.74 -17.70 -20.57
CA PHE A 123 10.25 -16.42 -21.08
C PHE A 123 10.10 -15.36 -19.99
N ILE A 124 11.20 -14.69 -19.67
CA ILE A 124 11.33 -13.71 -18.58
C ILE A 124 10.27 -12.59 -18.59
N PRO A 125 9.90 -11.98 -19.73
CA PRO A 125 8.87 -10.94 -19.76
C PRO A 125 7.52 -11.39 -19.19
N ALA A 126 7.16 -12.68 -19.32
CA ALA A 126 5.92 -13.20 -18.75
C ALA A 126 5.97 -13.29 -17.23
N TYR A 127 7.10 -13.70 -16.63
CA TYR A 127 7.28 -13.69 -15.18
C TYR A 127 7.19 -12.27 -14.61
N TYR A 128 7.86 -11.31 -15.23
CA TYR A 128 7.83 -9.91 -14.80
C TYR A 128 6.40 -9.33 -14.80
N ASN A 129 5.69 -9.43 -15.94
CA ASN A 129 4.33 -8.90 -16.07
C ASN A 129 3.29 -9.65 -15.23
N LYS A 130 3.48 -10.96 -15.04
CA LYS A 130 2.69 -11.76 -14.09
C LYS A 130 2.90 -11.26 -12.66
N GLY A 131 4.12 -10.97 -12.24
CA GLY A 131 4.43 -10.38 -10.95
C GLY A 131 3.70 -9.06 -10.70
N ILE A 132 3.65 -8.18 -11.70
CA ILE A 132 2.89 -6.91 -11.62
C ILE A 132 1.40 -7.17 -11.41
N SER A 133 0.81 -8.09 -12.18
CA SER A 133 -0.62 -8.41 -12.08
C SER A 133 -0.96 -9.07 -10.73
N LEU A 134 -0.06 -9.90 -10.20
CA LEU A 134 -0.21 -10.52 -8.89
C LEU A 134 -0.16 -9.49 -7.75
N ILE A 135 0.69 -8.46 -7.83
CA ILE A 135 0.68 -7.32 -6.90
C ILE A 135 -0.70 -6.66 -6.90
N LYS A 136 -1.29 -6.41 -8.08
CA LYS A 136 -2.63 -5.78 -8.20
C LYS A 136 -3.75 -6.66 -7.64
N LEU A 137 -3.54 -7.98 -7.58
CA LEU A 137 -4.44 -8.94 -6.94
C LEU A 137 -4.18 -9.14 -5.43
N GLY A 138 -3.18 -8.45 -4.84
CA GLY A 138 -2.77 -8.66 -3.45
C GLY A 138 -2.01 -9.97 -3.18
N LYS A 139 -1.63 -10.72 -4.24
CA LYS A 139 -0.90 -11.99 -4.15
C LYS A 139 0.61 -11.74 -4.07
N TYR A 140 1.05 -11.12 -2.98
CA TYR A 140 2.43 -10.62 -2.84
C TYR A 140 3.49 -11.73 -2.78
N GLN A 141 3.19 -12.87 -2.14
CA GLN A 141 4.12 -14.00 -2.07
C GLN A 141 4.38 -14.58 -3.47
N ASP A 142 3.33 -14.82 -4.25
CA ASP A 142 3.46 -15.29 -5.63
C ASP A 142 4.23 -14.28 -6.50
N ALA A 143 4.01 -12.98 -6.31
CA ALA A 143 4.75 -11.94 -7.01
C ALA A 143 6.27 -12.02 -6.73
N ILE A 144 6.66 -12.24 -5.46
CA ILE A 144 8.06 -12.42 -5.07
C ILE A 144 8.70 -13.61 -5.80
N GLU A 145 7.99 -14.74 -5.92
CA GLU A 145 8.50 -15.91 -6.64
C GLU A 145 8.75 -15.61 -8.13
N ASN A 146 7.85 -14.86 -8.77
CA ASN A 146 8.01 -14.45 -10.17
C ASN A 146 9.19 -13.49 -10.34
N TYR A 147 9.38 -12.51 -9.44
CA TYR A 147 10.55 -11.61 -9.50
C TYR A 147 11.86 -12.33 -9.18
N ASN A 148 11.86 -13.33 -8.29
CA ASN A 148 13.02 -14.18 -8.07
C ASN A 148 13.44 -14.88 -9.37
N ARG A 149 12.48 -15.38 -10.16
CA ARG A 149 12.77 -15.95 -11.48
C ARG A 149 13.40 -14.91 -12.41
N VAL A 150 12.84 -13.70 -12.51
CA VAL A 150 13.44 -12.62 -13.33
C VAL A 150 14.89 -12.36 -12.91
N ILE A 151 15.13 -12.19 -11.60
CA ILE A 151 16.46 -11.91 -11.04
C ILE A 151 17.46 -13.06 -11.28
N THR A 152 17.02 -14.32 -11.29
CA THR A 152 17.89 -15.46 -11.62
C THR A 152 18.49 -15.34 -13.03
N TYR A 153 17.72 -14.83 -14.00
CA TYR A 153 18.18 -14.68 -15.40
C TYR A 153 18.74 -13.28 -15.70
N GLN A 154 18.26 -12.26 -15.00
CA GLN A 154 18.65 -10.85 -15.17
C GLN A 154 19.02 -10.28 -13.79
N SER A 155 20.22 -10.61 -13.32
CA SER A 155 20.68 -10.31 -11.95
C SER A 155 20.89 -8.82 -11.65
N ASN A 156 20.81 -7.97 -12.67
CA ASN A 156 20.92 -6.51 -12.58
C ASN A 156 19.59 -5.78 -12.85
N ASP A 157 18.45 -6.48 -12.94
CA ASP A 157 17.15 -5.85 -13.18
C ASP A 157 16.66 -5.10 -11.93
N ALA A 158 16.89 -3.78 -11.91
CA ALA A 158 16.57 -2.92 -10.76
C ALA A 158 15.07 -2.89 -10.46
N GLU A 159 14.23 -2.92 -11.49
CA GLU A 159 12.79 -2.91 -11.44
C GLU A 159 12.24 -4.14 -10.69
N SER A 160 12.74 -5.35 -10.98
CA SER A 160 12.36 -6.57 -10.24
C SER A 160 12.77 -6.52 -8.78
N TYR A 161 13.97 -6.00 -8.46
CA TYR A 161 14.37 -5.80 -7.06
C TYR A 161 13.44 -4.82 -6.35
N ASN A 162 13.08 -3.71 -6.98
CA ASN A 162 12.12 -2.75 -6.41
C ASN A 162 10.74 -3.40 -6.20
N ASN A 163 10.21 -4.11 -7.19
CA ASN A 163 8.87 -4.71 -7.10
C ASN A 163 8.81 -5.90 -6.11
N LYS A 164 9.91 -6.65 -6.00
CA LYS A 164 10.10 -7.65 -4.93
C LYS A 164 10.13 -6.98 -3.57
N GLY A 165 10.90 -5.91 -3.41
CA GLY A 165 10.94 -5.10 -2.19
C GLY A 165 9.56 -4.56 -1.80
N TYR A 166 8.80 -4.07 -2.78
CA TYR A 166 7.43 -3.60 -2.58
C TYR A 166 6.54 -4.73 -2.05
N SER A 167 6.59 -5.91 -2.68
CA SER A 167 5.81 -7.07 -2.27
C SER A 167 6.17 -7.54 -0.86
N LEU A 168 7.46 -7.49 -0.48
CA LEU A 168 7.91 -7.79 0.88
C LEU A 168 7.39 -6.76 1.90
N ALA A 169 7.40 -5.47 1.56
CA ALA A 169 6.87 -4.42 2.44
C ALA A 169 5.36 -4.58 2.69
N GLN A 170 4.58 -4.99 1.67
CA GLN A 170 3.15 -5.29 1.84
C GLN A 170 2.90 -6.49 2.76
N LEU A 171 3.87 -7.40 2.90
CA LEU A 171 3.87 -8.50 3.87
C LEU A 171 4.49 -8.12 5.22
N ALA A 172 4.70 -6.82 5.48
CA ALA A 172 5.36 -6.28 6.67
C ALA A 172 6.82 -6.74 6.89
N LYS A 173 7.47 -7.31 5.86
CA LYS A 173 8.88 -7.73 5.88
C LYS A 173 9.79 -6.56 5.52
N TYR A 174 9.73 -5.49 6.30
CA TYR A 174 10.35 -4.21 5.95
C TYR A 174 11.88 -4.26 5.84
N GLN A 175 12.55 -5.07 6.66
CA GLN A 175 14.02 -5.19 6.61
C GLN A 175 14.49 -5.85 5.31
N GLU A 176 13.86 -6.97 4.91
CA GLU A 176 14.11 -7.62 3.61
C GLU A 176 13.75 -6.71 2.43
N ALA A 177 12.68 -5.91 2.57
CA ALA A 177 12.30 -4.92 1.55
C ALA A 177 13.42 -3.89 1.35
N VAL A 178 13.97 -3.33 2.44
CA VAL A 178 15.09 -2.38 2.41
C VAL A 178 16.31 -2.95 1.71
N GLU A 179 16.64 -4.23 1.93
CA GLU A 179 17.75 -4.91 1.25
C GLU A 179 17.53 -5.01 -0.27
N ASN A 180 16.31 -5.34 -0.70
CA ASN A 180 15.98 -5.38 -2.12
C ASN A 180 15.98 -3.98 -2.75
N TYR A 181 15.51 -2.94 -2.07
CA TYR A 181 15.64 -1.57 -2.57
C TYR A 181 17.09 -1.11 -2.67
N ASN A 182 17.97 -1.54 -1.76
CA ASN A 182 19.40 -1.27 -1.89
C ASN A 182 19.98 -1.89 -3.16
N LEU A 183 19.57 -3.10 -3.52
CA LEU A 183 19.97 -3.75 -4.78
C LEU A 183 19.40 -3.00 -6.00
N ALA A 184 18.13 -2.59 -5.96
CA ALA A 184 17.55 -1.76 -7.01
C ALA A 184 18.32 -0.45 -7.23
N ILE A 185 18.66 0.26 -6.14
CA ILE A 185 19.45 1.49 -6.17
C ILE A 185 20.88 1.24 -6.66
N LYS A 186 21.50 0.12 -6.28
CA LYS A 186 22.84 -0.26 -6.74
C LYS A 186 22.88 -0.40 -8.27
N TYR A 187 21.88 -1.04 -8.85
CA TYR A 187 21.81 -1.25 -10.31
C TYR A 187 21.25 -0.04 -11.06
N LYS A 188 20.44 0.80 -10.41
CA LYS A 188 19.88 2.03 -10.98
C LYS A 188 19.96 3.19 -9.95
N PRO A 189 21.08 3.93 -9.90
CA PRO A 189 21.32 4.97 -8.88
C PRO A 189 20.38 6.18 -8.92
N ASN A 190 19.63 6.39 -10.01
CA ASN A 190 18.63 7.45 -10.15
C ASN A 190 17.18 6.93 -10.02
N PHE A 191 16.99 5.77 -9.37
CA PHE A 191 15.68 5.15 -9.24
C PHE A 191 14.85 5.78 -8.11
N ILE A 192 14.14 6.86 -8.43
CA ILE A 192 13.28 7.63 -7.50
C ILE A 192 12.35 6.72 -6.70
N THR A 193 11.64 5.80 -7.37
CA THR A 193 10.67 4.89 -6.73
C THR A 193 11.32 3.98 -5.69
N ALA A 194 12.55 3.51 -5.92
CA ALA A 194 13.26 2.67 -4.96
C ALA A 194 13.69 3.47 -3.71
N TYR A 195 14.14 4.71 -3.88
CA TYR A 195 14.43 5.61 -2.74
C TYR A 195 13.15 5.92 -1.93
N TYR A 196 12.06 6.22 -2.62
CA TYR A 196 10.76 6.46 -1.98
C TYR A 196 10.29 5.25 -1.17
N ASN A 197 10.20 4.08 -1.79
CA ASN A 197 9.73 2.86 -1.15
C ASN A 197 10.63 2.42 0.02
N LYS A 198 11.94 2.61 -0.12
CA LYS A 198 12.91 2.41 0.96
C LYS A 198 12.66 3.37 2.12
N GLY A 199 12.43 4.66 1.85
CA GLY A 199 12.09 5.66 2.86
C GLY A 199 10.84 5.28 3.66
N ILE A 200 9.77 4.87 2.98
CA ILE A 200 8.54 4.39 3.63
C ILE A 200 8.81 3.16 4.52
N SER A 201 9.56 2.19 4.01
CA SER A 201 9.90 0.98 4.78
C SER A 201 10.77 1.30 6.00
N LEU A 202 11.64 2.30 5.90
CA LEU A 202 12.46 2.80 7.02
C LEU A 202 11.62 3.53 8.07
N ILE A 203 10.57 4.27 7.69
CA ILE A 203 9.60 4.83 8.64
C ILE A 203 8.93 3.69 9.43
N ALA A 204 8.49 2.62 8.77
CA ALA A 204 7.88 1.47 9.43
C ALA A 204 8.84 0.78 10.42
N LEU A 205 10.14 0.78 10.12
CA LEU A 205 11.22 0.31 11.01
C LEU A 205 11.64 1.34 12.07
N ARG A 206 10.98 2.51 12.15
CA ARG A 206 11.32 3.64 13.03
C ARG A 206 12.72 4.23 12.81
N LYS A 207 13.32 4.00 11.64
CA LYS A 207 14.62 4.53 11.20
C LYS A 207 14.45 5.88 10.50
N TYR A 208 13.89 6.86 11.20
CA TYR A 208 13.42 8.12 10.60
C TYR A 208 14.53 8.96 9.95
N GLN A 209 15.72 9.04 10.56
CA GLN A 209 16.85 9.79 9.98
C GLN A 209 17.33 9.18 8.65
N GLU A 210 17.33 7.85 8.54
CA GLU A 210 17.63 7.16 7.28
C GLU A 210 16.54 7.39 6.25
N ALA A 211 15.26 7.38 6.65
CA ALA A 211 14.15 7.68 5.76
C ALA A 211 14.27 9.07 5.14
N ILE A 212 14.55 10.09 5.95
CA ILE A 212 14.78 11.48 5.51
C ILE A 212 15.85 11.55 4.42
N ARG A 213 17.01 10.89 4.63
CA ARG A 213 18.09 10.86 3.63
C ARG A 213 17.65 10.22 2.30
N ASN A 214 16.81 9.18 2.34
CA ASN A 214 16.30 8.56 1.11
C ASN A 214 15.27 9.45 0.41
N PHE A 215 14.42 10.18 1.15
CA PHE A 215 13.54 11.17 0.53
C PHE A 215 14.33 12.33 -0.08
N ASP A 216 15.41 12.80 0.55
CA ASP A 216 16.29 13.81 -0.05
C ASP A 216 16.89 13.35 -1.38
N LEU A 217 17.31 12.08 -1.46
CA LEU A 217 17.80 11.49 -2.70
C LEU A 217 16.70 11.37 -3.76
N ALA A 218 15.47 11.00 -3.39
CA ALA A 218 14.34 10.98 -4.31
C ALA A 218 14.01 12.40 -4.83
N ILE A 219 13.97 13.39 -3.93
CA ILE A 219 13.68 14.80 -4.24
C ILE A 219 14.74 15.38 -5.18
N LYS A 220 16.02 15.00 -5.04
CA LYS A 220 17.09 15.41 -5.94
C LYS A 220 16.78 15.09 -7.42
N TYR A 221 16.09 13.98 -7.68
CA TYR A 221 15.75 13.54 -9.03
C TYR A 221 14.33 13.95 -9.46
N LYS A 222 13.43 14.23 -8.52
CA LYS A 222 12.08 14.75 -8.77
C LYS A 222 11.67 15.74 -7.68
N PHE A 223 11.94 17.02 -7.92
CA PHE A 223 11.84 18.07 -6.90
C PHE A 223 10.43 18.63 -6.67
N ASP A 224 9.47 18.27 -7.53
CA ASP A 224 8.09 18.77 -7.53
C ASP A 224 7.07 17.73 -7.02
N ASP A 225 7.54 16.62 -6.45
CA ASP A 225 6.69 15.56 -5.93
C ASP A 225 6.25 15.85 -4.48
N ALA A 226 4.99 16.25 -4.32
CA ALA A 226 4.40 16.60 -3.03
C ALA A 226 4.43 15.45 -2.00
N GLU A 227 4.32 14.20 -2.46
CA GLU A 227 4.29 13.01 -1.60
C GLU A 227 5.66 12.75 -0.93
N LEU A 228 6.77 13.08 -1.62
CA LEU A 228 8.11 12.99 -1.04
C LEU A 228 8.28 13.96 0.13
N TYR A 229 7.84 15.22 -0.04
CA TYR A 229 7.89 16.21 1.03
C TYR A 229 6.97 15.83 2.20
N TYR A 230 5.79 15.29 1.91
CA TYR A 230 4.85 14.89 2.95
C TYR A 230 5.46 13.81 3.85
N ASN A 231 5.99 12.74 3.25
CA ASN A 231 6.58 11.64 4.01
C ASN A 231 7.88 12.05 4.72
N LYS A 232 8.66 12.97 4.15
CA LYS A 232 9.79 13.59 4.83
C LYS A 232 9.34 14.42 6.05
N GLY A 233 8.24 15.17 5.93
CA GLY A 233 7.61 15.90 7.03
C GLY A 233 7.14 14.98 8.15
N VAL A 234 6.49 13.87 7.82
CA VAL A 234 6.09 12.82 8.78
C VAL A 234 7.32 12.24 9.50
N ALA A 235 8.42 11.98 8.79
CA ALA A 235 9.64 11.47 9.44
C ALA A 235 10.25 12.48 10.43
N PHE A 236 10.23 13.78 10.12
CA PHE A 236 10.63 14.83 11.07
C PHE A 236 9.70 14.95 12.27
N GLU A 237 8.38 14.88 12.06
CA GLU A 237 7.38 14.86 13.14
C GLU A 237 7.67 13.70 14.12
N LYS A 238 7.95 12.49 13.61
CA LYS A 238 8.29 11.33 14.45
C LYS A 238 9.61 11.45 15.21
N LEU A 239 10.49 12.37 14.79
CA LEU A 239 11.70 12.73 15.53
C LEU A 239 11.47 13.88 16.53
N GLY A 240 10.27 14.47 16.58
CA GLY A 240 9.98 15.68 17.37
C GLY A 240 10.54 16.96 16.74
N HIS A 241 11.04 16.91 15.50
CA HIS A 241 11.58 18.06 14.78
C HIS A 241 10.43 18.80 14.07
N TYR A 242 9.55 19.42 14.86
CA TYR A 242 8.27 19.95 14.38
C TYR A 242 8.42 21.14 13.42
N GLN A 243 9.44 21.98 13.58
CA GLN A 243 9.69 23.10 12.66
C GLN A 243 10.07 22.62 11.26
N GLU A 244 10.94 21.61 11.17
CA GLU A 244 11.31 20.95 9.93
C GLU A 244 10.13 20.22 9.31
N ALA A 245 9.29 19.57 10.12
CA ALA A 245 8.04 18.95 9.65
C ALA A 245 7.14 19.99 8.97
N ILE A 246 6.88 21.13 9.63
CA ILE A 246 6.09 22.25 9.09
C ILE A 246 6.67 22.76 7.77
N LYS A 247 7.99 22.94 7.67
CA LYS A 247 8.65 23.36 6.41
C LYS A 247 8.35 22.38 5.26
N ASN A 248 8.41 21.08 5.52
CA ASN A 248 8.13 20.07 4.50
C ASN A 248 6.64 19.98 4.16
N PHE A 249 5.73 20.09 5.14
CA PHE A 249 4.30 20.15 4.86
C PHE A 249 3.91 21.39 4.05
N ASN A 250 4.55 22.54 4.29
CA ASN A 250 4.39 23.73 3.44
C ASN A 250 4.84 23.47 2.00
N LEU A 251 5.93 22.71 1.79
CA LEU A 251 6.37 22.31 0.45
C LEU A 251 5.37 21.35 -0.20
N THR A 252 4.81 20.39 0.55
CA THR A 252 3.71 19.54 0.06
C THR A 252 2.54 20.38 -0.43
N ILE A 253 2.08 21.33 0.38
CA ILE A 253 0.96 22.23 0.04
C ILE A 253 1.31 23.14 -1.15
N LYS A 254 2.56 23.59 -1.27
CA LYS A 254 3.02 24.38 -2.41
C LYS A 254 2.91 23.62 -3.73
N TYR A 255 3.30 22.35 -3.75
CA TYR A 255 3.26 21.52 -4.96
C TYR A 255 1.90 20.87 -5.21
N GLN A 256 1.14 20.61 -4.14
CA GLN A 256 -0.22 20.07 -4.21
C GLN A 256 -1.11 20.73 -3.14
N PRO A 257 -1.82 21.83 -3.48
CA PRO A 257 -2.60 22.62 -2.53
C PRO A 257 -3.78 21.88 -1.89
N ASP A 258 -4.30 20.83 -2.52
CA ASP A 258 -5.42 20.01 -2.05
C ASP A 258 -4.96 18.77 -1.24
N TYR A 259 -3.67 18.64 -0.94
CA TYR A 259 -3.13 17.52 -0.16
C TYR A 259 -3.54 17.63 1.32
N ALA A 260 -4.78 17.24 1.62
CA ALA A 260 -5.41 17.43 2.92
C ALA A 260 -4.51 16.99 4.09
N LYS A 261 -3.91 15.79 4.00
CA LYS A 261 -3.05 15.22 5.04
C LYS A 261 -1.87 16.13 5.45
N ALA A 262 -1.38 16.99 4.57
CA ALA A 262 -0.30 17.92 4.90
C ALA A 262 -0.77 19.02 5.85
N TYR A 263 -2.00 19.53 5.68
CA TYR A 263 -2.60 20.46 6.64
C TYR A 263 -2.78 19.79 8.00
N PHE A 264 -3.21 18.52 8.04
CA PHE A 264 -3.30 17.79 9.29
C PHE A 264 -1.95 17.66 10.00
N GLY A 265 -0.93 17.15 9.30
CA GLY A 265 0.42 17.01 9.87
C GLY A 265 0.98 18.34 10.36
N LYS A 266 0.73 19.42 9.61
CA LYS A 266 1.10 20.78 10.01
C LYS A 266 0.35 21.25 11.26
N GLY A 267 -0.94 20.95 11.37
CA GLY A 267 -1.75 21.24 12.56
C GLY A 267 -1.25 20.50 13.80
N VAL A 268 -0.92 19.21 13.67
CA VAL A 268 -0.29 18.42 14.74
C VAL A 268 1.03 19.03 15.16
N ALA A 269 1.93 19.34 14.22
CA ALA A 269 3.21 19.94 14.52
C ALA A 269 3.10 21.32 15.21
N TYR A 270 2.11 22.15 14.84
CA TYR A 270 1.84 23.39 15.56
C TYR A 270 1.30 23.18 16.98
N ALA A 271 0.40 22.21 17.18
CA ALA A 271 -0.13 21.90 18.50
C ALA A 271 0.97 21.43 19.46
N GLU A 272 1.90 20.61 18.96
CA GLU A 272 3.08 20.15 19.71
C GLU A 272 4.05 21.29 20.07
N LEU A 273 4.11 22.34 19.24
CA LEU A 273 4.85 23.57 19.54
C LEU A 273 4.09 24.55 20.44
N GLY A 274 2.85 24.23 20.84
CA GLY A 274 1.98 25.10 21.63
C GLY A 274 1.28 26.22 20.81
N ASN A 275 1.46 26.24 19.49
CA ASN A 275 0.83 27.20 18.59
C ASN A 275 -0.59 26.75 18.23
N TYR A 276 -1.47 26.72 19.23
CA TYR A 276 -2.80 26.12 19.09
C TYR A 276 -3.71 26.84 18.10
N GLN A 277 -3.57 28.15 17.91
CA GLN A 277 -4.37 28.90 16.93
C GLN A 277 -4.02 28.48 15.50
N ASP A 278 -2.73 28.41 15.15
CA ASP A 278 -2.28 27.90 13.86
C ASP A 278 -2.71 26.44 13.65
N ALA A 279 -2.68 25.63 14.71
CA ALA A 279 -3.14 24.23 14.66
C ALA A 279 -4.62 24.15 14.25
N ILE A 280 -5.48 24.94 14.88
CA ILE A 280 -6.92 25.01 14.58
C ILE A 280 -7.17 25.39 13.13
N GLU A 281 -6.49 26.43 12.62
CA GLU A 281 -6.63 26.88 11.23
C GLU A 281 -6.26 25.79 10.23
N ASN A 282 -5.20 25.03 10.52
CA ASN A 282 -4.78 23.92 9.66
C ASN A 282 -5.74 22.71 9.77
N TYR A 283 -6.34 22.44 10.92
CA TYR A 283 -7.40 21.43 11.03
C TYR A 283 -8.66 21.83 10.25
N ASP A 284 -9.01 23.11 10.23
CA ASP A 284 -10.14 23.61 9.42
C ASP A 284 -9.86 23.48 7.92
N LEU A 285 -8.62 23.75 7.49
CA LEU A 285 -8.18 23.50 6.11
C LEU A 285 -8.21 22.01 5.77
N PHE A 286 -7.77 21.13 6.68
CA PHE A 286 -7.88 19.68 6.48
C PHE A 286 -9.34 19.28 6.22
N ILE A 287 -10.28 19.70 7.08
CA ILE A 287 -11.72 19.37 6.96
C ILE A 287 -12.29 19.92 5.65
N LYS A 288 -11.87 21.12 5.23
CA LYS A 288 -12.29 21.73 3.96
C LYS A 288 -11.87 20.90 2.74
N TYR A 289 -10.64 20.38 2.73
CA TYR A 289 -10.12 19.60 1.59
C TYR A 289 -10.50 18.11 1.66
N LYS A 290 -10.92 17.60 2.83
CA LYS A 290 -11.34 16.21 3.01
C LYS A 290 -12.53 16.12 3.97
N SER A 291 -13.72 16.39 3.44
CA SER A 291 -14.96 16.42 4.24
C SER A 291 -15.49 15.05 4.64
N ASP A 292 -15.10 14.00 3.91
CA ASP A 292 -15.58 12.62 4.05
C ASP A 292 -14.77 11.77 5.05
N ASP A 293 -13.61 12.25 5.49
CA ASP A 293 -12.73 11.59 6.47
C ASP A 293 -12.43 12.54 7.65
N ALA A 294 -13.38 13.37 8.07
CA ALA A 294 -13.24 14.27 9.23
C ALA A 294 -13.24 13.54 10.59
N GLU A 295 -13.06 12.22 10.57
CA GLU A 295 -13.17 11.28 11.66
C GLU A 295 -11.89 11.31 12.51
N GLY A 296 -11.94 12.01 13.65
CA GLY A 296 -10.81 12.15 14.59
C GLY A 296 -10.09 13.49 14.55
N TYR A 297 -10.27 14.27 13.49
CA TYR A 297 -9.69 15.62 13.36
C TYR A 297 -10.37 16.63 14.26
N ASN A 298 -11.70 16.52 14.40
CA ASN A 298 -12.45 17.32 15.37
C ASN A 298 -11.98 17.07 16.81
N ASN A 299 -11.49 15.87 17.14
CA ASN A 299 -10.86 15.63 18.45
C ASN A 299 -9.57 16.43 18.59
N ASN A 300 -8.70 16.41 17.58
CA ASN A 300 -7.43 17.16 17.63
C ASN A 300 -7.66 18.68 17.65
N LYS A 301 -8.65 19.17 16.90
CA LYS A 301 -9.11 20.56 17.00
C LYS A 301 -9.67 20.88 18.40
N GLY A 302 -10.43 19.98 19.00
CA GLY A 302 -10.90 20.10 20.37
C GLY A 302 -9.75 20.20 21.38
N ILE A 303 -8.70 19.38 21.23
CA ILE A 303 -7.50 19.42 22.07
C ILE A 303 -6.77 20.76 21.92
N ALA A 304 -6.61 21.26 20.69
CA ALA A 304 -6.00 22.57 20.46
C ALA A 304 -6.85 23.72 21.07
N LEU A 305 -8.18 23.65 20.96
CA LEU A 305 -9.08 24.62 21.59
C LEU A 305 -8.99 24.58 23.13
N GLU A 306 -8.83 23.40 23.72
CA GLU A 306 -8.53 23.24 25.15
C GLU A 306 -7.20 23.90 25.54
N GLY A 307 -6.18 23.79 24.68
CA GLY A 307 -4.89 24.48 24.86
C GLY A 307 -5.01 26.00 24.89
N LEU A 308 -6.01 26.57 24.19
CA LEU A 308 -6.36 28.00 24.24
C LEU A 308 -7.33 28.36 25.38
N GLY A 309 -7.77 27.40 26.20
CA GLY A 309 -8.79 27.60 27.23
C GLY A 309 -10.21 27.79 26.70
N ARG A 310 -10.47 27.48 25.41
CA ARG A 310 -11.77 27.63 24.74
C ARG A 310 -12.64 26.38 24.94
N SER A 311 -12.89 26.01 26.19
CA SER A 311 -13.50 24.71 26.53
C SER A 311 -14.90 24.48 25.99
N HIS A 312 -15.72 25.53 25.88
CA HIS A 312 -17.05 25.40 25.26
C HIS A 312 -16.98 25.02 23.78
N GLU A 313 -16.01 25.55 23.04
CA GLU A 313 -15.83 25.23 21.63
C GLU A 313 -15.17 23.87 21.45
N ALA A 314 -14.25 23.49 22.34
CA ALA A 314 -13.68 22.16 22.37
C ALA A 314 -14.75 21.08 22.51
N ILE A 315 -15.70 21.26 23.45
CA ILE A 315 -16.83 20.35 23.66
C ILE A 315 -17.65 20.16 22.37
N LYS A 316 -17.96 21.24 21.65
CA LYS A 316 -18.68 21.15 20.36
C LYS A 316 -17.92 20.31 19.34
N ASN A 317 -16.59 20.43 19.29
CA ASN A 317 -15.78 19.63 18.37
C ASN A 317 -15.67 18.16 18.82
N TYR A 318 -15.60 17.88 20.13
CA TYR A 318 -15.71 16.50 20.62
C TYR A 318 -17.07 15.88 20.28
N ASP A 319 -18.16 16.64 20.37
CA ASP A 319 -19.50 16.19 19.94
C ASP A 319 -19.55 15.86 18.45
N LEU A 320 -18.92 16.68 17.60
CA LEU A 320 -18.78 16.35 16.19
C LEU A 320 -17.98 15.06 15.99
N ALA A 321 -16.85 14.90 16.67
CA ALA A 321 -16.04 13.68 16.59
C ALA A 321 -16.84 12.43 17.00
N ILE A 322 -17.63 12.52 18.07
CA ILE A 322 -18.52 11.45 18.56
C ILE A 322 -19.63 11.17 17.55
N LYS A 323 -20.23 12.21 16.96
CA LYS A 323 -21.29 12.07 15.97
C LYS A 323 -20.82 11.30 14.73
N TYR A 324 -19.61 11.58 14.25
CA TYR A 324 -19.03 10.88 13.12
C TYR A 324 -18.60 9.46 13.49
N LYS A 325 -17.96 9.29 14.65
CA LYS A 325 -17.45 8.00 15.11
C LYS A 325 -17.83 7.72 16.57
N PRO A 326 -19.02 7.13 16.81
CA PRO A 326 -19.52 6.88 18.18
C PRO A 326 -18.69 5.88 18.99
N ASP A 327 -17.90 5.02 18.34
CA ASP A 327 -16.99 4.08 19.01
C ASP A 327 -15.60 4.68 19.29
N PHE A 328 -15.35 5.94 18.89
CA PHE A 328 -14.09 6.61 19.18
C PHE A 328 -14.04 7.10 20.63
N VAL A 329 -13.21 6.47 21.44
CA VAL A 329 -13.15 6.66 22.91
C VAL A 329 -12.57 8.03 23.31
N LEU A 330 -11.53 8.51 22.60
CA LEU A 330 -10.78 9.70 23.01
C LEU A 330 -11.65 10.98 23.15
N PRO A 331 -12.58 11.29 22.23
CA PRO A 331 -13.50 12.41 22.38
C PRO A 331 -14.31 12.39 23.68
N TYR A 332 -14.81 11.23 24.12
CA TYR A 332 -15.56 11.13 25.37
C TYR A 332 -14.67 11.46 26.56
N HIS A 333 -13.46 10.90 26.59
CA HIS A 333 -12.49 11.19 27.64
C HIS A 333 -12.13 12.68 27.69
N ASN A 334 -11.77 13.27 26.55
CA ASN A 334 -11.38 14.68 26.46
C ASN A 334 -12.55 15.64 26.76
N LYS A 335 -13.77 15.29 26.34
CA LYS A 335 -14.98 16.03 26.68
C LYS A 335 -15.27 15.99 28.18
N GLY A 336 -15.05 14.86 28.85
CA GLY A 336 -15.14 14.74 30.30
C GLY A 336 -14.12 15.64 31.03
N ILE A 337 -12.89 15.71 30.53
CA ILE A 337 -11.86 16.64 31.06
C ILE A 337 -12.29 18.10 30.87
N ALA A 338 -12.80 18.47 29.70
CA ALA A 338 -13.29 19.81 29.43
C ALA A 338 -14.46 20.20 30.36
N PHE A 339 -15.39 19.28 30.62
CA PHE A 339 -16.47 19.50 31.58
C PHE A 339 -15.97 19.69 33.02
N ASN A 340 -14.98 18.91 33.45
CA ASN A 340 -14.34 19.12 34.76
C ASN A 340 -13.76 20.53 34.89
N LYS A 341 -13.06 21.03 33.87
CA LYS A 341 -12.51 22.41 33.88
C LYS A 341 -13.60 23.48 33.98
N LEU A 342 -14.78 23.22 33.42
CA LEU A 342 -15.94 24.10 33.49
C LEU A 342 -16.76 23.94 34.80
N GLY A 343 -16.33 23.08 35.73
CA GLY A 343 -17.07 22.80 36.97
C GLY A 343 -18.31 21.93 36.77
N LYS A 344 -18.51 21.36 35.58
CA LYS A 344 -19.66 20.54 35.18
C LYS A 344 -19.42 19.07 35.48
N TYR A 345 -19.30 18.76 36.76
CA TYR A 345 -18.79 17.45 37.20
C TYR A 345 -19.76 16.28 36.91
N HIS A 346 -21.08 16.52 36.87
CA HIS A 346 -22.05 15.49 36.51
C HIS A 346 -21.87 15.06 35.05
N GLU A 347 -21.81 16.03 34.13
CA GLU A 347 -21.57 15.77 32.71
C GLU A 347 -20.19 15.14 32.48
N ALA A 348 -19.19 15.51 33.27
CA ALA A 348 -17.88 14.88 33.22
C ALA A 348 -17.95 13.38 33.54
N VAL A 349 -18.63 12.99 34.63
CA VAL A 349 -18.84 11.59 35.03
C VAL A 349 -19.56 10.79 33.93
N GLU A 350 -20.60 11.36 33.32
CA GLU A 350 -21.31 10.71 32.22
C GLU A 350 -20.40 10.42 31.02
N ASN A 351 -19.55 11.38 30.64
CA ASN A 351 -18.63 11.19 29.52
C ASN A 351 -17.52 10.18 29.84
N PHE A 352 -17.02 10.13 31.08
CA PHE A 352 -16.11 9.05 31.48
C PHE A 352 -16.79 7.68 31.52
N ASN A 353 -18.07 7.59 31.90
CA ASN A 353 -18.82 6.34 31.80
C ASN A 353 -18.91 5.83 30.36
N PHE A 354 -19.15 6.72 29.39
CA PHE A 354 -19.10 6.35 27.97
C PHE A 354 -17.71 5.86 27.56
N ALA A 355 -16.65 6.57 27.93
CA ALA A 355 -15.29 6.13 27.64
C ALA A 355 -14.98 4.74 28.21
N ILE A 356 -15.36 4.49 29.47
CA ILE A 356 -15.20 3.20 30.15
C ILE A 356 -16.03 2.10 29.49
N LYS A 357 -17.26 2.40 29.04
CA LYS A 357 -18.11 1.43 28.36
C LYS A 357 -17.44 0.88 27.09
N HIS A 358 -16.74 1.73 26.35
CA HIS A 358 -16.03 1.33 25.14
C HIS A 358 -14.64 0.73 25.43
N GLN A 359 -13.98 1.17 26.52
CA GLN A 359 -12.70 0.63 26.96
C GLN A 359 -12.71 0.32 28.47
N PRO A 360 -13.20 -0.86 28.88
CA PRO A 360 -13.41 -1.19 30.31
C PRO A 360 -12.15 -1.27 31.15
N TYR A 361 -10.97 -1.36 30.54
CA TYR A 361 -9.68 -1.44 31.23
C TYR A 361 -8.89 -0.12 31.21
N ALA A 362 -9.52 1.00 30.81
CA ALA A 362 -8.88 2.31 30.73
C ALA A 362 -8.73 2.95 32.13
N ALA A 363 -7.62 2.64 32.82
CA ALA A 363 -7.34 3.14 34.18
C ALA A 363 -7.44 4.68 34.31
N GLU A 364 -6.99 5.44 33.31
CA GLU A 364 -7.05 6.90 33.31
C GLU A 364 -8.49 7.44 33.30
N ALA A 365 -9.43 6.75 32.64
CA ALA A 365 -10.84 7.14 32.65
C ALA A 365 -11.46 6.95 34.04
N TYR A 366 -11.14 5.87 34.74
CA TYR A 366 -11.55 5.65 36.14
C TYR A 366 -10.96 6.69 37.08
N LEU A 367 -9.67 7.01 36.93
CA LEU A 367 -9.02 8.08 37.69
C LEU A 367 -9.73 9.42 37.52
N LYS A 368 -9.95 9.87 36.28
CA LYS A 368 -10.59 11.17 36.03
C LYS A 368 -12.06 11.18 36.47
N LYS A 369 -12.79 10.07 36.33
CA LYS A 369 -14.13 9.90 36.90
C LYS A 369 -14.13 10.00 38.43
N GLY A 370 -13.20 9.32 39.10
CA GLY A 370 -13.03 9.40 40.55
C GLY A 370 -12.77 10.82 41.03
N CYS A 371 -11.96 11.58 40.30
CA CYS A 371 -11.73 13.00 40.57
C CYS A 371 -13.03 13.82 40.48
N SER A 372 -13.83 13.63 39.42
CA SER A 372 -15.13 14.30 39.28
C SER A 372 -16.10 13.95 40.41
N LEU A 373 -16.16 12.66 40.80
CA LEU A 373 -17.00 12.20 41.90
C LEU A 373 -16.56 12.78 43.26
N ALA A 374 -15.25 12.91 43.49
CA ALA A 374 -14.71 13.54 44.68
C ALA A 374 -15.08 15.03 44.76
N LEU A 375 -15.11 15.74 43.63
CA LEU A 375 -15.57 17.13 43.53
C LEU A 375 -17.08 17.27 43.77
N LEU A 376 -17.86 16.24 43.39
CA LEU A 376 -19.28 16.10 43.75
C LEU A 376 -19.52 15.63 45.19
N THR A 377 -18.47 15.49 46.01
CA THR A 377 -18.53 14.98 47.40
C THR A 377 -19.01 13.53 47.53
N LYS A 378 -19.07 12.78 46.42
CA LYS A 378 -19.40 11.35 46.37
C LYS A 378 -18.15 10.52 46.69
N TYR A 379 -17.64 10.67 47.90
CA TYR A 379 -16.31 10.15 48.28
C TYR A 379 -16.20 8.63 48.21
N GLN A 380 -17.27 7.89 48.53
CA GLN A 380 -17.26 6.43 48.45
C GLN A 380 -17.16 5.94 46.99
N GLU A 381 -18.01 6.46 46.11
CA GLU A 381 -17.94 6.18 44.66
C GLU A 381 -16.58 6.59 44.08
N ALA A 382 -16.01 7.72 44.54
CA ALA A 382 -14.69 8.16 44.10
C ALA A 382 -13.59 7.16 44.48
N ILE A 383 -13.59 6.68 45.73
CA ILE A 383 -12.64 5.66 46.21
C ILE A 383 -12.72 4.39 45.37
N GLU A 384 -13.92 3.89 45.09
CA GLU A 384 -14.12 2.69 44.25
C GLU A 384 -13.53 2.86 42.84
N ASN A 385 -13.71 4.04 42.24
CA ASN A 385 -13.12 4.32 40.93
C ASN A 385 -11.58 4.44 40.99
N PHE A 386 -11.01 5.00 42.06
CA PHE A 386 -9.56 5.00 42.25
C PHE A 386 -9.01 3.58 42.45
N ASP A 387 -9.74 2.71 43.15
CA ASP A 387 -9.36 1.31 43.32
C ASP A 387 -9.37 0.55 41.99
N LEU A 388 -10.37 0.78 41.14
CA LEU A 388 -10.39 0.25 39.78
C LEU A 388 -9.22 0.79 38.95
N ALA A 389 -8.92 2.09 39.04
CA ALA A 389 -7.77 2.67 38.33
C ALA A 389 -6.44 2.03 38.79
N ILE A 390 -6.26 1.81 40.09
CA ILE A 390 -5.09 1.14 40.67
C ILE A 390 -5.05 -0.34 40.24
N GLN A 391 -6.19 -1.03 40.23
CA GLN A 391 -6.27 -2.43 39.81
C GLN A 391 -5.83 -2.60 38.35
N TYR A 392 -6.30 -1.73 37.45
CA TYR A 392 -5.96 -1.83 36.03
C TYR A 392 -4.57 -1.27 35.69
N LYS A 393 -4.06 -0.31 36.47
CA LYS A 393 -2.72 0.26 36.29
C LYS A 393 -2.06 0.57 37.65
N PRO A 394 -1.41 -0.42 38.28
CA PRO A 394 -0.83 -0.29 39.64
C PRO A 394 0.35 0.70 39.75
N ASP A 395 0.96 1.09 38.63
CA ASP A 395 2.04 2.08 38.56
C ASP A 395 1.51 3.52 38.39
N LEU A 396 0.20 3.73 38.29
CA LEU A 396 -0.40 5.06 38.17
C LEU A 396 -0.40 5.81 39.51
N ALA A 397 0.72 6.48 39.82
CA ALA A 397 0.94 7.22 41.06
C ALA A 397 -0.14 8.27 41.38
N GLU A 398 -0.75 8.89 40.36
CA GLU A 398 -1.81 9.88 40.52
C GLU A 398 -3.04 9.28 41.22
N SER A 399 -3.41 8.02 40.92
CA SER A 399 -4.57 7.36 41.53
C SER A 399 -4.43 7.18 43.04
N TYR A 400 -3.23 6.82 43.52
CA TYR A 400 -2.94 6.75 44.95
C TYR A 400 -3.02 8.12 45.61
N THR A 401 -2.50 9.14 44.94
CA THR A 401 -2.53 10.53 45.43
C THR A 401 -3.96 11.04 45.57
N GLU A 402 -4.78 10.88 44.53
CA GLU A 402 -6.17 11.35 44.55
C GLU A 402 -7.03 10.57 45.55
N LYS A 403 -6.83 9.24 45.68
CA LYS A 403 -7.47 8.44 46.73
C LYS A 403 -7.06 8.91 48.13
N GLY A 404 -5.77 9.16 48.36
CA GLY A 404 -5.25 9.68 49.63
C GLY A 404 -5.87 11.02 50.03
N LYS A 405 -6.03 11.95 49.07
CA LYS A 405 -6.71 13.24 49.29
C LYS A 405 -8.16 13.05 49.74
N VAL A 406 -8.90 12.10 49.14
CA VAL A 406 -10.27 11.80 49.56
C VAL A 406 -10.32 11.17 50.96
N LEU A 407 -9.43 10.21 51.27
CA LEU A 407 -9.34 9.62 52.61
C LEU A 407 -8.99 10.64 53.69
N GLN A 408 -8.11 11.60 53.38
CA GLN A 408 -7.80 12.71 54.27
C GLN A 408 -9.05 13.54 54.60
N LYS A 409 -9.88 13.86 53.59
CA LYS A 409 -11.16 14.57 53.79
C LYS A 409 -12.16 13.78 54.65
N LEU A 410 -12.11 12.45 54.60
CA LEU A 410 -12.91 11.55 55.44
C LEU A 410 -12.32 11.32 56.84
N GLY A 411 -11.20 11.96 57.19
CA GLY A 411 -10.54 11.81 58.49
C GLY A 411 -9.66 10.55 58.63
N LYS A 412 -9.54 9.73 57.58
CA LYS A 412 -8.73 8.49 57.54
C LYS A 412 -7.25 8.81 57.26
N ARG A 413 -6.61 9.52 58.18
CA ARG A 413 -5.27 10.09 57.98
C ARG A 413 -4.17 9.03 57.81
N GLN A 414 -4.24 7.92 58.54
CA GLN A 414 -3.22 6.87 58.46
C GLN A 414 -3.21 6.18 57.09
N GLU A 415 -4.38 5.77 56.61
CA GLU A 415 -4.55 5.18 55.26
C GLU A 415 -4.09 6.17 54.17
N ALA A 416 -4.39 7.46 54.33
CA ALA A 416 -3.94 8.49 53.38
C ALA A 416 -2.40 8.60 53.31
N ILE A 417 -1.71 8.56 54.46
CA ILE A 417 -0.23 8.61 54.51
C ILE A 417 0.38 7.41 53.77
N GLU A 418 -0.18 6.22 53.95
CA GLU A 418 0.27 5.01 53.26
C GLU A 418 0.15 5.15 51.73
N LEU A 419 -0.97 5.68 51.25
CA LEU A 419 -1.17 5.93 49.82
C LEU A 419 -0.21 7.00 49.27
N PHE A 420 0.04 8.09 50.00
CA PHE A 420 1.01 9.11 49.59
C PHE A 420 2.44 8.56 49.53
N ASN A 421 2.83 7.71 50.49
CA ASN A 421 4.12 7.03 50.46
C ASN A 421 4.23 6.08 49.26
N LYS A 422 3.15 5.35 48.95
CA LYS A 422 3.10 4.50 47.76
C LYS A 422 3.22 5.31 46.46
N ALA A 423 2.47 6.40 46.31
CA ALA A 423 2.57 7.30 45.16
C ALA A 423 4.00 7.84 44.97
N LYS A 424 4.65 8.27 46.06
CA LYS A 424 6.04 8.74 46.05
C LYS A 424 7.03 7.66 45.62
N SER A 425 6.79 6.40 46.00
CA SER A 425 7.64 5.26 45.59
C SER A 425 7.56 4.96 44.10
N LEU A 426 6.43 5.27 43.45
CA LEU A 426 6.16 5.04 42.03
C LEU A 426 6.61 6.20 41.12
N SER A 427 6.94 7.35 41.70
CA SER A 427 7.33 8.58 40.97
C SER A 427 8.85 8.76 40.85
N LYS A 428 9.62 7.71 41.12
CA LYS A 428 11.10 7.65 40.98
C LYS A 428 11.45 6.77 39.79
#